data_AF-A0A419KSZ5-F1
#
_entry.id   AF-A0A419KSZ5-F1
#
_cell.length_a   1.000
_cell.length_b   1.000
_cell.length_c   1.000
_cell.angle_alpha   90.00
_cell.angle_beta   90.00
_cell.angle_gamma   90.00
#
_symmetry.space_group_name_H-M   'P 1'
#
loop_
_entity.id
_entity.type
_entity.pdbx_description
1 polymer ?
#
loop_
_entity_poly.entity_id
_entity_poly.type
_entity_poly.pdbx_seq_one_letter_code
_entity_poly.pdbx_strand_id
1 'polypeptide(L)'
;MLSDDDLWDDLRRRLYRAFLDVFLLRLIDEEPLWGYRLMELLRERYGLRVGPPVLYPLLSSLERRGFLEGLDVHVGGRRRRVYQLTSRGREYMRCFEEIVREALDL
;
A
#
# COMPACT_ATOMS: atom_id res chain seq x y z
N MET A 1 -21.48 -3.00 -25.37
CA MET A 1 -20.53 -1.92 -25.14
C MET A 1 -20.32 -1.83 -23.65
N LEU A 2 -19.08 -1.95 -23.17
CA LEU A 2 -18.76 -1.58 -21.78
C LEU A 2 -19.09 -0.09 -21.64
N SER A 3 -19.75 0.28 -20.55
CA SER A 3 -19.93 1.70 -20.24
C SER A 3 -18.55 2.31 -19.94
N ASP A 4 -18.39 3.63 -20.12
CA ASP A 4 -17.12 4.29 -19.79
C ASP A 4 -16.72 4.01 -18.32
N ASP A 5 -17.71 3.93 -17.42
CA ASP A 5 -17.51 3.57 -16.01
C ASP A 5 -16.90 2.18 -15.81
N ASP A 6 -17.31 1.18 -16.61
CA ASP A 6 -16.76 -0.18 -16.51
C ASP A 6 -15.28 -0.24 -16.92
N LEU A 7 -14.89 0.55 -17.92
CA LEU A 7 -13.50 0.66 -18.38
C LEU A 7 -12.62 1.30 -17.30
N TRP A 8 -13.09 2.39 -16.71
CA TRP A 8 -12.38 3.08 -15.63
C TRP A 8 -12.15 2.16 -14.42
N ASP A 9 -13.16 1.41 -14.03
CA ASP A 9 -13.08 0.52 -12.88
C ASP A 9 -12.19 -0.71 -13.13
N ASP A 10 -12.15 -1.24 -14.36
CA ASP A 10 -11.19 -2.29 -14.72
C ASP A 10 -9.75 -1.76 -14.64
N LEU A 11 -9.48 -0.60 -15.26
CA LEU A 11 -8.16 -0.01 -15.31
C LEU A 11 -7.64 0.36 -13.91
N ARG A 12 -8.47 0.99 -13.07
CA ARG A 12 -8.14 1.29 -11.67
C ARG A 12 -7.76 0.03 -10.90
N ARG A 13 -8.60 -1.01 -10.98
CA ARG A 13 -8.35 -2.28 -10.27
C ARG A 13 -7.09 -2.96 -10.75
N ARG A 14 -6.78 -2.92 -12.05
CA ARG A 14 -5.55 -3.46 -12.62
C ARG A 14 -4.32 -2.70 -12.12
N LEU A 15 -4.36 -1.37 -12.14
CA LEU A 15 -3.27 -0.51 -11.63
C LEU A 15 -3.03 -0.73 -10.14
N TYR A 16 -4.08 -0.71 -9.32
CA TYR A 16 -3.96 -0.87 -7.88
C TYR A 16 -3.40 -2.24 -7.50
N ARG A 17 -3.78 -3.31 -8.23
CA ARG A 17 -3.20 -4.64 -8.03
C ARG A 17 -1.74 -4.72 -8.45
N ALA A 18 -1.37 -4.11 -9.58
CA ALA A 18 -0.01 -4.13 -10.10
C ALA A 18 0.98 -3.43 -9.17
N PHE A 19 0.55 -2.36 -8.50
CA PHE A 19 1.39 -1.52 -7.64
C PHE A 19 0.92 -1.51 -6.18
N LEU A 20 0.42 -2.65 -5.70
CA LEU A 20 -0.13 -2.80 -4.34
C LEU A 20 0.87 -2.33 -3.27
N ASP A 21 2.17 -2.57 -3.48
CA ASP A 21 3.23 -2.12 -2.59
C ASP A 21 3.24 -0.60 -2.43
N VAL A 22 3.19 0.15 -3.53
CA VAL A 22 3.18 1.62 -3.50
C VAL A 22 1.92 2.16 -2.82
N PHE A 23 0.75 1.61 -3.11
CA PHE A 23 -0.49 2.05 -2.44
C PHE A 23 -0.48 1.75 -0.94
N LEU A 24 0.11 0.62 -0.55
CA LEU A 24 0.30 0.29 0.86
C LEU A 24 1.25 1.28 1.54
N LEU A 25 2.38 1.61 0.90
CA LEU A 25 3.31 2.62 1.41
C LEU A 25 2.63 3.99 1.56
N ARG A 26 1.78 4.38 0.59
CA ARG A 26 1.04 5.65 0.62
C ARG A 26 0.07 5.73 1.80
N LEU A 27 -0.64 4.64 2.11
CA LEU A 27 -1.50 4.58 3.30
C LEU A 27 -0.69 4.75 4.59
N ILE A 28 0.50 4.16 4.67
CA ILE A 28 1.38 4.25 5.86
C ILE A 28 2.05 5.63 5.98
N ASP A 29 2.20 6.36 4.87
CA ASP A 29 2.73 7.72 4.89
C ASP A 29 1.78 8.71 5.57
N GLU A 30 0.46 8.50 5.42
CA GLU A 30 -0.57 9.32 6.06
C GLU A 30 -0.53 9.18 7.59
N GLU A 31 -0.40 7.95 8.08
CA GLU A 31 -0.24 7.64 9.50
C GLU A 31 0.38 6.25 9.71
N PRO A 32 1.07 5.98 10.83
CA PRO A 32 1.51 4.63 11.17
C PRO A 32 0.33 3.66 11.34
N LEU A 33 0.35 2.51 10.67
CA LEU A 33 -0.78 1.58 10.61
C LEU A 33 -0.41 0.14 10.98
N TRP A 34 -1.33 -0.58 11.62
CA TRP A 34 -1.21 -2.04 11.78
C TRP A 34 -1.86 -2.80 10.61
N GLY A 35 -1.49 -4.06 10.42
CA GLY A 35 -1.92 -4.90 9.29
C GLY A 35 -3.43 -4.95 9.06
N TYR A 36 -4.24 -5.08 10.12
CA TYR A 36 -5.70 -5.10 9.97
C TYR A 36 -6.27 -3.80 9.36
N ARG A 37 -5.80 -2.64 9.81
CA ARG A 37 -6.27 -1.33 9.33
C ARG A 37 -5.87 -1.10 7.88
N LEU A 38 -4.70 -1.61 7.47
CA LEU A 38 -4.28 -1.60 6.07
C LEU A 38 -5.26 -2.39 5.18
N MET A 39 -5.69 -3.57 5.60
CA MET A 39 -6.67 -4.36 4.82
C MET A 39 -8.02 -3.63 4.69
N GLU A 40 -8.46 -2.94 5.74
CA GLU A 40 -9.68 -2.12 5.69
C GLU A 40 -9.53 -0.95 4.71
N LEU A 41 -8.46 -0.16 4.84
CA LEU A 41 -8.20 1.00 4.00
C LEU A 41 -8.00 0.62 2.53
N LEU A 42 -7.32 -0.50 2.24
CA LEU A 42 -7.17 -1.01 0.87
C LEU A 42 -8.52 -1.34 0.23
N ARG A 43 -9.45 -1.90 1.00
CA ARG A 43 -10.81 -2.18 0.54
C ARG A 43 -11.62 -0.89 0.36
N GLU A 44 -11.55 0.02 1.33
CA GLU A 44 -12.34 1.26 1.36
C GLU A 44 -11.91 2.25 0.27
N ARG A 45 -10.60 2.44 0.07
CA ARG A 45 -10.07 3.45 -0.86
C ARG A 45 -9.79 2.94 -2.26
N TYR A 46 -9.46 1.66 -2.40
CA TYR A 46 -9.01 1.08 -3.68
C TYR A 46 -9.86 -0.11 -4.15
N GLY A 47 -10.89 -0.51 -3.39
CA GLY A 47 -11.69 -1.68 -3.71
C GLY A 47 -10.90 -2.99 -3.68
N LEU A 48 -9.71 -3.01 -3.09
CA LEU A 48 -8.82 -4.16 -3.06
C LEU A 48 -9.07 -5.03 -1.83
N ARG A 49 -9.50 -6.27 -2.06
CA ARG A 49 -9.64 -7.28 -1.00
C ARG A 49 -8.33 -8.04 -0.84
N VAL A 50 -7.45 -7.52 0.01
CA VAL A 50 -6.17 -8.15 0.34
C VAL A 50 -6.29 -8.90 1.67
N GLY A 51 -5.97 -10.19 1.65
CA GLY A 51 -5.99 -11.03 2.85
C GLY A 51 -4.63 -11.14 3.54
N PRO A 52 -4.60 -11.69 4.77
CA PRO A 52 -3.36 -11.95 5.53
C PRO A 52 -2.26 -12.69 4.74
N PRO A 53 -2.56 -13.73 3.91
CA PRO A 53 -1.53 -14.45 3.16
C PRO A 53 -0.80 -13.61 2.11
N VAL A 54 -1.36 -12.48 1.70
CA VAL A 54 -0.74 -11.55 0.75
C VAL A 54 -0.11 -10.37 1.49
N LEU A 55 -0.85 -9.80 2.45
CA LEU A 55 -0.41 -8.59 3.15
C LEU A 55 0.87 -8.80 3.96
N TYR A 56 0.93 -9.84 4.80
CA TYR A 56 2.05 -9.98 5.74
C TYR A 56 3.37 -10.33 5.05
N PRO A 57 3.42 -11.21 4.04
CA PRO A 57 4.62 -11.38 3.24
C PRO A 57 5.07 -10.10 2.52
N LEU A 58 4.13 -9.30 2.02
CA LEU A 58 4.44 -8.02 1.39
C LEU A 58 5.03 -7.01 2.39
N LEU A 59 4.41 -6.84 3.56
CA LEU A 59 4.92 -6.00 4.64
C LEU A 59 6.32 -6.43 5.08
N SER A 60 6.53 -7.73 5.27
CA SER A 60 7.85 -8.28 5.62
C SER A 60 8.89 -8.00 4.52
N SER A 61 8.50 -8.10 3.25
CA SER A 61 9.38 -7.77 2.12
C SER A 61 9.76 -6.29 2.10
N LEU A 62 8.79 -5.39 2.31
CA LEU A 62 9.01 -3.94 2.35
C LEU A 62 9.88 -3.51 3.53
N GLU A 63 9.70 -4.13 4.70
CA GLU A 63 10.54 -3.93 5.88
C GLU A 63 11.98 -4.41 5.62
N ARG A 64 12.18 -5.61 5.04
CA ARG A 64 13.51 -6.09 4.65
C ARG A 64 14.21 -5.21 3.61
N ARG A 65 13.45 -4.56 2.73
CA ARG A 65 13.97 -3.59 1.75
C ARG A 65 14.29 -2.22 2.36
N GLY A 66 13.99 -2.03 3.65
CA GLY A 66 14.19 -0.79 4.39
C GLY A 66 13.18 0.31 4.05
N PHE A 67 12.04 -0.04 3.46
CA PHE A 67 10.99 0.94 3.12
C PHE A 67 10.01 1.18 4.26
N LEU A 68 9.88 0.19 5.15
CA LEU A 68 9.09 0.25 6.36
C LEU A 68 9.95 -0.08 7.57
N GLU A 69 9.52 0.43 8.71
CA GLU A 69 9.97 -0.01 10.03
C GLU A 69 8.75 -0.48 10.83
N GLY A 70 8.86 -1.66 11.46
CA GLY A 70 7.82 -2.23 12.30
C GLY A 70 8.10 -2.03 13.80
N LEU A 71 7.17 -1.41 14.50
CA LEU A 71 7.20 -1.20 15.95
C LEU A 71 6.16 -2.08 16.63
N ASP A 72 6.59 -2.88 17.61
CA ASP A 72 5.68 -3.67 18.43
C ASP A 72 5.06 -2.77 19.52
N VAL A 73 3.75 -2.52 19.43
CA VAL A 73 2.99 -1.72 20.39
C VAL A 73 2.02 -2.60 21.17
N HIS A 74 1.76 -2.23 22.42
CA HIS A 74 0.78 -2.91 23.28
C HIS A 74 -0.49 -2.06 23.38
N VAL A 75 -1.59 -2.54 22.81
CA VAL A 75 -2.89 -1.86 22.85
C VAL A 75 -3.93 -2.81 23.40
N GLY A 76 -4.51 -2.48 24.55
CA GLY A 76 -5.54 -3.30 25.20
C GLY A 76 -5.07 -4.71 25.55
N GLY A 77 -3.82 -4.84 26.03
CA GLY A 77 -3.22 -6.13 26.41
C GLY A 77 -2.83 -7.05 25.24
N ARG A 78 -2.99 -6.60 23.99
CA ARG A 78 -2.56 -7.35 22.80
C ARG A 78 -1.39 -6.65 22.12
N ARG A 79 -0.35 -7.41 21.80
CA ARG A 79 0.77 -6.94 20.97
C ARG A 79 0.31 -6.78 19.53
N ARG A 80 0.56 -5.61 18.94
CA ARG A 80 0.28 -5.30 17.52
C ARG A 80 1.56 -4.74 16.91
N ARG A 81 1.88 -5.15 15.69
CA ARG A 81 2.97 -4.53 14.92
C ARG A 81 2.38 -3.37 14.11
N VAL A 82 2.86 -2.16 14.38
CA VAL A 82 2.54 -0.94 13.65
C VAL A 82 3.69 -0.64 12.70
N TYR A 83 3.37 -0.32 11.45
CA TYR A 83 4.36 0.00 10.43
C TYR A 83 4.41 1.49 10.20
N GLN A 84 5.63 2.01 10.03
CA GLN A 84 5.90 3.40 9.70
C GLN A 84 6.80 3.48 8.47
N LEU A 85 6.59 4.51 7.65
CA LEU A 85 7.37 4.74 6.46
C LEU A 85 8.75 5.33 6.79
N THR A 86 9.79 4.75 6.20
CA THR A 86 11.16 5.27 6.31
C THR A 86 11.42 6.36 5.26
N SER A 87 12.52 7.09 5.38
CA SER A 87 12.96 8.04 4.34
C SER A 87 13.16 7.37 2.97
N ARG A 88 13.71 6.14 2.98
CA ARG A 88 13.91 5.31 1.77
C ARG A 88 12.57 4.84 1.19
N GLY A 89 11.58 4.53 2.02
CA GLY A 89 10.22 4.23 1.58
C GLY A 89 9.56 5.42 0.88
N ARG A 90 9.71 6.64 1.43
CA ARG A 90 9.22 7.88 0.79
C ARG A 90 9.92 8.13 -0.54
N GLU A 91 11.23 7.92 -0.61
CA GLU A 91 11.99 8.05 -1.85
C GLU A 91 11.53 7.06 -2.92
N TYR A 92 11.30 5.80 -2.56
CA TYR A 92 10.77 4.80 -3.47
C TYR A 92 9.41 5.21 -4.07
N MET A 93 8.50 5.78 -3.28
CA MET A 93 7.23 6.30 -3.79
C MET A 93 7.43 7.48 -4.74
N ARG A 94 8.34 8.41 -4.43
CA ARG A 94 8.66 9.53 -5.34
C ARG A 94 9.19 9.03 -6.68
N CYS A 95 10.13 8.07 -6.66
CA CYS A 95 10.63 7.47 -7.90
C CYS A 95 9.51 6.80 -8.71
N PHE A 96 8.55 6.13 -8.04
CA PHE A 96 7.40 5.58 -8.74
C PHE A 96 6.56 6.67 -9.41
N GLU A 97 6.28 7.78 -8.72
CA GLU A 97 5.54 8.91 -9.29
C GLU A 97 6.26 9.53 -10.50
N GLU A 98 7.59 9.65 -10.43
CA GLU A 98 8.43 10.12 -11.54
C GLU A 98 8.40 9.14 -12.73
N ILE A 99 8.55 7.83 -12.50
CA ILE A 99 8.50 6.82 -13.56
C ILE A 99 7.14 6.80 -14.23
N VAL A 100 6.04 6.88 -13.47
CA VAL A 100 4.69 6.90 -14.03
C VAL A 100 4.47 8.18 -14.84
N ARG A 101 4.97 9.32 -14.37
CA ARG A 101 4.92 10.59 -15.09
C ARG A 101 5.66 10.49 -16.43
N GLU A 102 6.90 9.99 -16.40
CA GLU A 102 7.71 9.78 -17.60
C GLU A 102 7.04 8.82 -18.58
N ALA A 103 6.55 7.67 -18.10
CA ALA A 103 5.93 6.64 -18.94
C ALA A 103 4.61 7.07 -19.60
N LEU A 104 3.97 8.10 -19.07
CA LEU A 104 2.70 8.64 -19.59
C LEU A 104 2.86 10.00 -20.28
N ASP A 105 4.09 10.50 -20.43
CA ASP A 105 4.40 11.83 -20.96
C ASP A 105 3.63 12.96 -20.24
N LEU A 106 3.48 12.86 -18.91
CA LEU A 106 2.75 13.80 -18.03
C LEU A 106 3.63 14.82 -17.29
#